data_AF-A0A970B9Q7-F1
#
_entry.id   AF-A0A970B9Q7-F1
#
_cell.length_a   1.000
_cell.length_b   1.000
_cell.length_c   1.000
_cell.angle_alpha   90.00
_cell.angle_beta   90.00
_cell.angle_gamma   90.00
#
_symmetry.space_group_name_H-M   'P 1'
#
loop_
_entity.id
_entity.type
_entity.pdbx_description
1 polymer ?
#
loop_
_entity_poly.entity_id
_entity_poly.type
_entity_poly.pdbx_seq_one_letter_code
_entity_poly.pdbx_strand_id
1 'polypeptide(L)'
;MRQWLHFVAFRVYQTLGQTEPARQRLALSRQAMNEILAPLPPDDQARCQRNFPLNRQILAARQQYQQQIQVKLARADAPLGRKLTDADFVTVSWTIYTPEDDAVSGKTARRRRVLKRLLAEAQAQRAAPTDDDLAQALGVSRRTILRDMAGLREDGLTLSIRRR
;
A
#
# COMPACT_ATOMS: atom_id res chain seq x y z
N MET A 1 10.74 0.08 -24.30
CA MET A 1 9.55 0.34 -25.14
C MET A 1 8.22 0.05 -24.42
N ARG A 2 8.05 -1.10 -23.73
CA ARG A 2 6.79 -1.49 -23.06
C ARG A 2 6.24 -0.52 -22.01
N GLN A 3 7.11 0.05 -21.15
CA GLN A 3 6.72 1.03 -20.12
C GLN A 3 6.00 2.26 -20.70
N TRP A 4 6.57 2.83 -21.77
CA TRP A 4 6.04 4.01 -22.45
C TRP A 4 4.68 3.71 -23.10
N LEU A 5 4.55 2.58 -23.80
CA LEU A 5 3.29 2.18 -24.44
C LEU A 5 2.13 2.10 -23.44
N HIS A 6 2.35 1.47 -22.27
CA HIS A 6 1.34 1.41 -21.22
C HIS A 6 1.01 2.79 -20.65
N PHE A 7 1.99 3.69 -20.53
CA PHE A 7 1.75 5.04 -20.06
C PHE A 7 0.93 5.87 -21.05
N VAL A 8 1.21 5.76 -22.35
CA VAL A 8 0.41 6.41 -23.40
C VAL A 8 -1.02 5.89 -23.37
N ALA A 9 -1.22 4.58 -23.30
CA ALA A 9 -2.56 3.99 -23.19
C ALA A 9 -3.30 4.49 -21.93
N PHE A 10 -2.61 4.59 -20.79
CA PHE A 10 -3.17 5.20 -19.58
C PHE A 10 -3.67 6.61 -19.84
N ARG A 11 -2.88 7.47 -20.50
CA ARG A 11 -3.27 8.85 -20.81
C ARG A 11 -4.49 8.90 -21.72
N VAL A 12 -4.57 8.03 -22.73
CA VAL A 12 -5.76 7.93 -23.60
C VAL A 12 -7.00 7.56 -22.80
N TYR A 13 -6.95 6.49 -21.99
CA TYR A 13 -8.10 6.08 -21.17
C TYR A 13 -8.48 7.14 -20.13
N GLN A 14 -7.49 7.85 -19.57
CA GLN A 14 -7.72 8.96 -18.65
C GLN A 14 -8.50 10.09 -19.34
N THR A 15 -8.10 10.50 -20.55
CA THR A 15 -8.81 11.53 -21.33
C THR A 15 -10.22 11.10 -21.72
N LEU A 16 -10.43 9.80 -21.98
CA LEU A 16 -11.74 9.23 -22.26
C LEU A 16 -12.62 9.01 -21.02
N GLY A 17 -12.14 9.35 -19.81
CA GLY A 17 -12.87 9.13 -18.55
C GLY A 17 -12.99 7.65 -18.13
N GLN A 18 -12.30 6.73 -18.81
CA GLN A 18 -12.36 5.30 -18.54
C GLN A 18 -11.43 4.93 -17.37
N THR A 19 -11.95 5.07 -16.16
CA THR A 19 -11.17 5.00 -14.92
C THR A 19 -10.53 3.62 -14.67
N GLU A 20 -11.26 2.53 -14.85
CA GLU A 20 -10.73 1.18 -14.59
C GLU A 20 -9.63 0.77 -15.61
N PRO A 21 -9.85 0.88 -16.94
CA PRO A 21 -8.80 0.66 -17.92
C PRO A 21 -7.58 1.56 -17.72
N ALA A 22 -7.79 2.83 -17.34
CA ALA A 22 -6.69 3.76 -17.03
C ALA A 22 -5.84 3.23 -15.86
N ARG A 23 -6.46 2.86 -14.74
CA ARG A 23 -5.74 2.32 -13.56
C ARG A 23 -4.96 1.05 -13.89
N GLN A 24 -5.55 0.15 -14.67
CA GLN A 24 -4.86 -1.08 -15.11
C GLN A 24 -3.62 -0.75 -15.96
N ARG A 25 -3.73 0.17 -16.93
CA ARG A 25 -2.58 0.58 -17.76
C ARG A 25 -1.50 1.30 -16.96
N LEU A 26 -1.88 2.11 -15.98
CA LEU A 26 -0.96 2.76 -15.07
C LEU A 26 -0.18 1.73 -14.23
N ALA A 27 -0.86 0.72 -13.69
CA ALA A 27 -0.23 -0.37 -12.95
C ALA A 27 0.78 -1.15 -13.81
N LEU A 28 0.43 -1.48 -15.06
CA LEU A 28 1.34 -2.16 -16.00
C LEU A 28 2.56 -1.30 -16.36
N SER A 29 2.37 0.01 -16.51
CA SER A 29 3.49 0.94 -16.77
C SER A 29 4.46 0.97 -15.58
N ARG A 30 3.93 1.05 -14.35
CA ARG A 30 4.71 0.99 -13.11
C ARG A 30 5.44 -0.34 -12.94
N GLN A 31 4.79 -1.45 -13.26
CA GLN A 31 5.41 -2.77 -13.23
C GLN A 31 6.58 -2.84 -14.23
N ALA A 32 6.38 -2.41 -15.47
CA ALA A 32 7.45 -2.40 -16.48
C ALA A 32 8.62 -1.50 -16.06
N MET A 33 8.36 -0.35 -15.42
CA MET A 33 9.41 0.49 -14.84
C MET A 33 10.18 -0.28 -13.75
N ASN A 34 9.49 -0.95 -12.84
CA ASN A 34 10.13 -1.69 -11.75
C ASN A 34 11.01 -2.83 -12.24
N GLU A 35 10.56 -3.58 -13.25
CA GLU A 35 11.34 -4.67 -13.84
C GLU A 35 12.66 -4.17 -14.46
N ILE A 36 12.65 -3.00 -15.10
CA ILE A 36 13.86 -2.38 -15.66
C ILE A 36 14.81 -1.94 -14.54
N LEU A 37 14.28 -1.38 -13.45
CA LEU A 37 15.08 -0.85 -12.35
C LEU A 37 15.54 -1.93 -11.35
N ALA A 38 14.87 -3.08 -11.28
CA ALA A 38 15.12 -4.12 -10.27
C ALA A 38 16.59 -4.59 -10.18
N PRO A 39 17.36 -4.71 -11.28
CA PRO A 39 18.76 -5.13 -11.19
C PRO A 39 19.71 -4.06 -10.63
N LEU A 40 19.26 -2.80 -10.53
CA LEU A 40 20.11 -1.68 -10.08
C LEU A 40 20.19 -1.60 -8.55
N PRO A 41 21.27 -1.03 -7.98
CA PRO A 41 21.33 -0.70 -6.56
C PRO A 41 20.19 0.23 -6.11
N PRO A 42 19.70 0.17 -4.86
CA PRO A 42 18.57 0.98 -4.38
C PRO A 42 18.74 2.49 -4.62
N ASP A 43 19.94 3.03 -4.44
CA ASP A 43 20.22 4.45 -4.66
C ASP A 43 20.09 4.84 -6.15
N ASP A 44 20.53 3.96 -7.04
CA ASP A 44 20.40 4.14 -8.49
C ASP A 44 18.95 3.99 -8.94
N GLN A 45 18.19 3.05 -8.34
CA GLN A 45 16.75 2.97 -8.56
C GLN A 45 16.06 4.30 -8.18
N ALA A 46 16.38 4.84 -7.01
CA ALA A 46 15.83 6.10 -6.53
C ALA A 46 16.26 7.29 -7.40
N ARG A 47 17.52 7.30 -7.87
CA ARG A 47 18.01 8.31 -8.83
C ARG A 47 17.26 8.23 -10.15
N CYS A 48 17.07 7.03 -10.70
CA CYS A 48 16.32 6.82 -11.94
C CYS A 48 14.84 7.22 -11.80
N GLN A 49 14.20 6.90 -10.68
CA GLN A 49 12.82 7.29 -10.41
C GLN A 49 12.64 8.81 -10.39
N ARG A 50 13.62 9.53 -9.81
CA ARG A 50 13.58 10.99 -9.69
C ARG A 50 14.00 11.72 -10.97
N ASN A 51 15.02 11.24 -11.67
CA ASN A 51 15.64 12.03 -12.73
C ASN A 51 15.00 11.83 -14.11
N PHE A 52 14.43 10.66 -14.39
CA PHE A 52 13.80 10.41 -15.69
C PHE A 52 12.37 10.95 -15.74
N PRO A 53 12.01 11.81 -16.71
CA PRO A 53 10.68 12.43 -16.79
C PRO A 53 9.52 11.42 -16.80
N LEU A 54 9.63 10.34 -17.57
CA LEU A 54 8.59 9.32 -17.65
C LEU A 54 8.34 8.65 -16.28
N ASN A 55 9.41 8.37 -15.53
CA ASN A 55 9.29 7.75 -14.21
C ASN A 55 8.58 8.68 -13.22
N ARG A 56 8.95 9.98 -13.22
CA ARG A 56 8.24 10.99 -12.42
C ARG A 56 6.76 11.08 -12.78
N GLN A 57 6.42 11.05 -14.07
CA GLN A 57 5.04 11.11 -14.53
C GLN A 57 4.23 9.89 -14.09
N ILE A 58 4.80 8.69 -14.19
CA ILE A 58 4.16 7.45 -13.71
C ILE A 58 3.94 7.50 -12.20
N LEU A 59 4.95 7.93 -11.43
CA LEU A 59 4.85 8.03 -9.98
C LEU A 59 3.82 9.08 -9.53
N ALA A 60 3.81 10.25 -10.18
CA ALA A 60 2.82 11.30 -9.91
C ALA A 60 1.40 10.84 -10.24
N ALA A 61 1.20 10.21 -11.40
CA ALA A 61 -0.10 9.64 -11.77
C ALA A 61 -0.53 8.57 -10.75
N ARG A 62 0.37 7.67 -10.35
CA ARG A 62 0.08 6.66 -9.33
C ARG A 62 -0.37 7.28 -8.02
N GLN A 63 0.31 8.34 -7.57
CA GLN A 63 -0.05 9.07 -6.36
C GLN A 63 -1.44 9.71 -6.44
N GLN A 64 -1.89 10.14 -7.63
CA GLN A 64 -3.24 10.70 -7.81
C GLN A 64 -4.35 9.65 -7.69
N TYR A 65 -4.06 8.39 -8.08
CA TYR A 65 -5.05 7.30 -8.04
C TYR A 65 -4.97 6.46 -6.77
N GLN A 66 -3.97 6.66 -5.91
CA GLN A 66 -3.93 5.99 -4.62
C GLN A 66 -4.95 6.61 -3.66
N GLN A 67 -5.47 5.82 -2.73
CA GLN A 67 -6.30 6.34 -1.65
C GLN A 67 -5.57 6.18 -0.33
N GLN A 68 -5.49 7.28 0.41
CA GLN A 68 -4.88 7.33 1.73
C GLN A 68 -5.88 7.82 2.76
N ILE A 69 -5.76 7.29 3.97
CA ILE A 69 -6.51 7.73 5.14
C ILE A 69 -5.55 8.04 6.28
N GLN A 70 -5.96 8.94 7.18
CA GLN A 70 -5.25 9.18 8.43
C GLN A 70 -5.96 8.46 9.56
N VAL A 71 -5.21 7.70 10.36
CA VAL A 71 -5.75 6.93 11.49
C VAL A 71 -4.88 7.19 12.72
N LYS A 72 -5.52 7.40 13.87
CA LYS A 72 -4.84 7.53 15.16
C LYS A 72 -4.62 6.13 15.75
N LEU A 73 -3.37 5.70 15.83
CA LEU A 73 -2.99 4.36 16.28
C LEU A 73 -2.14 4.44 17.54
N ALA A 74 -2.19 3.39 18.38
CA ALA A 74 -1.30 3.31 19.53
C ALA A 74 0.15 3.27 19.06
N ARG A 75 1.04 3.98 19.77
CA ARG A 75 2.48 3.88 19.52
C ARG A 75 2.96 2.46 19.79
N ALA A 76 3.98 2.04 19.05
CA ALA A 76 4.58 0.72 19.24
C ALA A 76 5.21 0.53 20.63
N ASP A 77 5.69 1.61 21.24
CA ASP A 77 6.30 1.66 22.57
C ASP A 77 5.29 2.01 23.69
N ALA A 78 4.01 2.18 23.37
CA ALA A 78 3.01 2.54 24.37
C ALA A 78 2.86 1.43 25.42
N PRO A 79 2.84 1.76 26.74
CA PRO A 79 2.85 0.78 27.81
C PRO A 79 1.65 -0.16 27.76
N LEU A 80 1.88 -1.41 28.18
CA LEU A 80 0.84 -2.43 28.34
C LEU A 80 0.28 -2.37 29.78
N GLY A 81 -1.03 -2.61 29.95
CA GLY A 81 -1.65 -2.75 31.28
C GLY A 81 -2.16 -1.47 31.94
N ARG A 82 -1.95 -0.28 31.36
CA ARG A 82 -2.63 0.96 31.78
C ARG A 82 -3.53 1.54 30.71
N LYS A 83 -4.48 2.39 31.11
CA LYS A 83 -5.29 3.15 30.16
C LYS A 83 -4.38 4.05 29.31
N LEU A 84 -4.56 3.97 27.99
CA LEU A 84 -3.85 4.81 27.05
C LEU A 84 -4.36 6.25 27.14
N THR A 85 -3.42 7.18 27.07
CA THR A 85 -3.63 8.64 26.99
C THR A 85 -3.36 9.11 25.57
N ASP A 86 -3.71 10.34 25.24
CA ASP A 86 -3.46 10.87 23.89
C ASP A 86 -1.99 10.88 23.49
N ALA A 87 -1.06 10.99 24.45
CA ALA A 87 0.37 10.91 24.21
C ALA A 87 0.84 9.50 23.77
N ASP A 88 0.04 8.47 24.05
CA ASP A 88 0.33 7.09 23.69
C ASP A 88 -0.13 6.76 22.25
N PHE A 89 -0.63 7.74 21.49
CA PHE A 89 -1.07 7.59 20.10
C PHE A 89 -0.21 8.40 19.12
N VAL A 90 -0.21 7.96 17.85
CA VAL A 90 0.39 8.65 16.72
C VAL A 90 -0.57 8.61 15.53
N THR A 91 -0.64 9.70 14.77
CA THR A 91 -1.40 9.74 13.52
C THR A 91 -0.57 9.11 12.40
N VAL A 92 -1.11 8.07 11.78
CA VAL A 92 -0.49 7.30 10.71
C VAL A 92 -1.21 7.56 9.41
N SER A 93 -0.45 7.79 8.34
CA SER A 93 -0.98 7.79 6.97
C SER A 93 -0.95 6.37 6.42
N TRP A 94 -2.12 5.87 6.04
CA TRP A 94 -2.32 4.52 5.52
C TRP A 94 -2.82 4.54 4.08
N THR A 95 -2.14 3.80 3.21
CA THR A 95 -2.52 3.64 1.80
C THR A 95 -3.47 2.45 1.65
N ILE A 96 -4.77 2.70 1.67
CA ILE A 96 -5.80 1.65 1.57
C ILE A 96 -6.01 1.13 0.15
N TYR A 97 -5.60 1.89 -0.87
CA TYR A 97 -5.70 1.47 -2.26
C TYR A 97 -4.57 2.04 -3.11
N THR A 98 -4.08 1.21 -4.04
CA THR A 98 -3.19 1.60 -5.13
C THR A 98 -3.66 0.92 -6.43
N PRO A 99 -3.41 1.50 -7.62
CA PRO A 99 -3.76 0.87 -8.90
C PRO A 99 -3.20 -0.55 -9.08
N GLU A 100 -2.06 -0.85 -8.46
CA GLU A 100 -1.45 -2.18 -8.54
C GLU A 100 -2.27 -3.27 -7.82
N ASP A 101 -3.18 -2.91 -6.92
CA ASP A 101 -4.01 -3.86 -6.19
C ASP A 101 -5.06 -4.51 -7.12
N ASP A 102 -5.48 -3.83 -8.20
CA ASP A 102 -6.43 -4.37 -9.17
C ASP A 102 -5.86 -5.53 -9.99
N ALA A 103 -4.53 -5.60 -10.12
CA ALA A 103 -3.84 -6.68 -10.83
C ALA A 103 -3.83 -8.01 -10.05
N VAL A 104 -4.07 -7.98 -8.74
CA VAL A 104 -4.10 -9.20 -7.92
C VAL A 104 -5.43 -9.92 -8.12
N SER A 105 -5.41 -11.20 -8.48
CA SER A 105 -6.64 -11.97 -8.62
C SER A 105 -7.18 -12.42 -7.27
N GLY A 106 -8.51 -12.31 -7.08
CA GLY A 106 -9.20 -12.78 -5.87
C GLY A 106 -9.24 -11.77 -4.71
N LYS A 107 -10.43 -11.63 -4.11
CA LYS A 107 -10.69 -10.65 -3.03
C LYS A 107 -9.78 -10.85 -1.81
N THR A 108 -9.56 -12.11 -1.41
CA THR A 108 -8.71 -12.44 -0.25
C THR A 108 -7.25 -12.08 -0.49
N ALA A 109 -6.70 -12.40 -1.67
CA ALA A 109 -5.32 -12.07 -2.00
C ALA A 109 -5.09 -10.56 -2.10
N ARG A 110 -6.04 -9.81 -2.71
CA ARG A 110 -6.05 -8.34 -2.70
C ARG A 110 -6.01 -7.80 -1.28
N ARG A 111 -6.92 -8.25 -0.42
CA ARG A 111 -7.01 -7.78 0.97
C ARG A 111 -5.74 -8.07 1.76
N ARG A 112 -5.17 -9.27 1.63
CA ARG A 112 -3.88 -9.64 2.25
C ARG A 112 -2.73 -8.77 1.78
N ARG A 113 -2.68 -8.40 0.50
CA ARG A 113 -1.68 -7.46 -0.03
C ARG A 113 -1.82 -6.08 0.60
N VAL A 114 -3.04 -5.54 0.67
CA VAL A 114 -3.29 -4.25 1.34
C VAL A 114 -2.92 -4.34 2.82
N LEU A 115 -3.29 -5.43 3.50
CA LEU A 115 -2.98 -5.66 4.91
C LEU A 115 -1.48 -5.66 5.20
N LYS A 116 -0.67 -6.34 4.36
CA LYS A 116 0.81 -6.28 4.45
C LYS A 116 1.32 -4.85 4.33
N ARG A 117 0.76 -4.06 3.40
CA ARG A 117 1.13 -2.64 3.22
C ARG A 117 0.79 -1.81 4.46
N LEU A 118 -0.42 -1.92 5.00
CA LEU A 118 -0.83 -1.16 6.20
C LEU A 118 0.05 -1.46 7.41
N LEU A 119 0.40 -2.73 7.62
CA LEU A 119 1.29 -3.15 8.70
C LEU A 119 2.71 -2.57 8.53
N ALA A 120 3.25 -2.61 7.32
CA ALA A 120 4.56 -2.03 7.02
C ALA A 120 4.57 -0.50 7.21
N GLU A 121 3.51 0.19 6.76
CA GLU A 121 3.36 1.64 6.93
C GLU A 121 3.19 2.04 8.41
N ALA A 122 2.47 1.24 9.20
CA ALA A 122 2.34 1.46 10.64
C ALA A 122 3.68 1.28 11.36
N GLN A 123 4.41 0.20 11.06
CA GLN A 123 5.74 -0.04 11.64
C GLN A 123 6.72 1.10 11.29
N ALA A 124 6.76 1.53 10.03
CA ALA A 124 7.60 2.64 9.58
C ALA A 124 7.28 3.95 10.33
N GLN A 125 6.02 4.13 10.73
CA GLN A 125 5.54 5.29 11.50
C GLN A 125 5.51 5.04 13.02
N ARG A 126 6.16 3.96 13.50
CA ARG A 126 6.26 3.57 14.92
C ARG A 126 4.91 3.38 15.62
N ALA A 127 3.93 2.88 14.89
CA ALA A 127 2.60 2.53 15.41
C ALA A 127 2.42 1.01 15.49
N ALA A 128 1.56 0.56 16.40
CA ALA A 128 1.15 -0.82 16.55
C ALA A 128 -0.39 -0.91 16.47
N PRO A 129 -0.96 -1.20 15.29
CA PRO A 129 -2.40 -1.32 15.11
C PRO A 129 -2.94 -2.57 15.81
N THR A 130 -4.22 -2.53 16.17
CA THR A 130 -5.02 -3.67 16.59
C THR A 130 -5.75 -4.31 15.41
N ASP A 131 -6.29 -5.51 15.58
CA ASP A 131 -7.13 -6.15 14.56
C ASP A 131 -8.37 -5.32 14.22
N ASP A 132 -8.91 -4.57 15.20
CA ASP A 132 -10.08 -3.72 15.03
C ASP A 132 -9.75 -2.47 14.20
N ASP A 133 -8.57 -1.86 14.39
CA ASP A 133 -8.09 -0.74 13.56
C ASP A 133 -7.97 -1.15 12.08
N LEU A 134 -7.42 -2.35 11.85
CA LEU A 134 -7.25 -2.93 10.51
C LEU A 134 -8.61 -3.29 9.88
N ALA A 135 -9.54 -3.82 10.68
CA ALA A 135 -10.90 -4.14 10.25
C ALA A 135 -11.65 -2.87 9.81
N GLN A 136 -11.56 -1.81 10.61
CA GLN A 136 -12.15 -0.51 10.30
C GLN A 136 -11.54 0.10 9.02
N ALA A 137 -10.21 0.12 8.90
CA ALA A 137 -9.54 0.68 7.74
C ALA A 137 -9.89 -0.03 6.42
N LEU A 138 -10.14 -1.34 6.48
CA LEU A 138 -10.46 -2.17 5.31
C LEU A 138 -11.97 -2.37 5.10
N GLY A 139 -12.82 -1.89 6.00
CA GLY A 139 -14.28 -2.08 5.94
C GLY A 139 -14.71 -3.55 6.01
N VAL A 140 -14.01 -4.36 6.81
CA VAL A 140 -14.32 -5.79 7.00
C VAL A 140 -14.48 -6.13 8.49
N SER A 141 -14.95 -7.34 8.80
CA SER A 141 -15.05 -7.79 10.18
C SER A 141 -13.68 -8.16 10.78
N ARG A 142 -13.54 -8.01 12.10
CA ARG A 142 -12.36 -8.48 12.85
C ARG A 142 -12.06 -9.97 12.59
N ARG A 143 -13.09 -10.82 12.51
CA ARG A 143 -12.95 -12.24 12.15
C ARG A 143 -12.25 -12.44 10.79
N THR A 144 -12.57 -11.59 9.82
CA THR A 144 -11.92 -11.62 8.50
C THR A 144 -10.44 -11.26 8.60
N ILE A 145 -10.11 -10.21 9.36
CA ILE A 145 -8.71 -9.82 9.62
C ILE A 145 -7.94 -10.95 10.30
N LEU A 146 -8.49 -11.58 11.34
CA LEU A 146 -7.84 -12.69 12.03
C LEU A 146 -7.54 -13.87 11.08
N ARG A 147 -8.49 -14.22 10.19
CA ARG A 147 -8.29 -15.28 9.19
C ARG A 147 -7.20 -14.91 8.17
N ASP A 148 -7.14 -13.66 7.75
CA ASP A 148 -6.09 -13.21 6.84
C ASP A 148 -4.73 -13.15 7.53
N MET A 149 -4.66 -12.65 8.76
CA MET A 149 -3.44 -12.66 9.57
C MET A 149 -2.92 -14.07 9.82
N ALA A 150 -3.80 -15.05 10.03
CA ALA A 150 -3.40 -16.46 10.14
C ALA A 150 -2.72 -16.93 8.84
N GLY A 151 -3.36 -16.72 7.68
CA GLY A 151 -2.76 -17.08 6.39
C GLY A 151 -1.47 -16.30 6.09
N LEU A 152 -1.38 -15.05 6.51
CA LEU A 152 -0.15 -14.26 6.36
C LEU A 152 1.01 -14.76 7.22
N ARG A 153 0.72 -15.31 8.41
CA ARG A 153 1.74 -15.94 9.27
C ARG A 153 2.24 -17.25 8.69
N GLU A 154 1.36 -18.05 8.09
CA GLU A 154 1.75 -19.24 7.32
C GLU A 154 2.69 -18.87 6.16
N ASP A 155 2.45 -17.72 5.52
CA ASP A 155 3.31 -17.14 4.47
C ASP A 155 4.59 -16.45 5.02
N GLY A 156 4.89 -16.56 6.32
CA GLY A 156 6.11 -16.04 6.94
C GLY A 156 6.10 -14.57 7.37
N LEU A 157 4.94 -13.91 7.46
CA LEU A 157 4.86 -12.52 7.92
C LEU A 157 5.03 -12.40 9.45
N THR A 158 6.04 -11.65 9.89
CA THR A 158 6.37 -11.41 11.31
C THR A 158 6.01 -10.02 11.85
N LEU A 159 5.31 -9.19 11.06
CA LEU A 159 5.00 -7.80 11.45
C LEU A 159 4.14 -7.73 12.73
N SER A 160 4.49 -6.78 13.61
CA SER A 160 3.89 -6.66 14.94
C SER A 160 2.51 -6.01 14.88
N ILE A 161 1.54 -6.67 15.53
CA ILE A 161 0.24 -6.10 15.89
C ILE A 161 0.14 -5.98 17.40
N ARG A 162 -0.58 -4.98 17.90
CA ARG A 162 -0.86 -4.86 19.34
C ARG A 162 -1.98 -5.83 19.72
N ARG A 163 -1.67 -6.83 20.55
CA ARG A 163 -2.69 -7.73 21.12
C ARG A 163 -3.43 -6.98 22.23
N ARG A 164 -4.76 -6.89 22.12
CA ARG A 164 -5.64 -6.49 23.22
C ARG A 164 -6.21 -7.73 23.88
#